data_AF-A0A3C0QJE3-F1
#
_entry.id   AF-A0A3C0QJE3-F1
#
_cell.length_a   1.000
_cell.length_b   1.000
_cell.length_c   1.000
_cell.angle_alpha   90.00
_cell.angle_beta   90.00
_cell.angle_gamma   90.00
#
_symmetry.space_group_name_H-M   'P 1'
#
loop_
_entity.id
_entity.type
_entity.pdbx_description
1 polymer ?
#
loop_
_entity_poly.entity_id
_entity_poly.type
_entity_poly.pdbx_seq_one_letter_code
_entity_poly.pdbx_strand_id
1 'polypeptide(L)'
;MSSGIPLADRMRPDDLAGFVGQKHLVGKGNILHRIIESDRLHSMILWGPPGSGKTTLARIIANRTKSKFISFSAVNSGIKQIKEIMKIADHDRRIG
;
A
#
# COMPACT_ATOMS: atom_id res chain seq x y z
N MET A 1 -3.05 1.48 25.45
CA MET A 1 -2.61 0.47 24.46
C MET A 1 -3.83 -0.35 24.05
N SER A 2 -4.22 -0.33 22.77
CA SER A 2 -5.43 -1.03 22.30
C SER A 2 -5.23 -2.55 22.37
N SER A 3 -5.96 -3.23 23.25
CA SER A 3 -5.87 -4.66 23.54
C SER A 3 -6.53 -5.57 22.49
N GLY A 4 -7.11 -5.01 21.42
CA GLY A 4 -7.84 -5.76 20.38
C GLY A 4 -7.11 -5.91 19.04
N ILE A 5 -5.97 -5.25 18.82
CA ILE A 5 -5.27 -5.30 17.54
C ILE A 5 -4.30 -6.50 17.50
N PRO A 6 -4.39 -7.40 16.50
CA PRO A 6 -3.49 -8.54 16.36
C PRO A 6 -2.01 -8.13 16.38
N LEU A 7 -1.14 -8.97 16.95
CA LEU A 7 0.31 -8.70 16.98
C LEU A 7 0.89 -8.47 15.58
N ALA A 8 0.47 -9.27 14.60
CA ALA A 8 0.94 -9.14 13.23
C ALA A 8 0.65 -7.76 12.62
N ASP A 9 -0.48 -7.14 12.96
CA ASP A 9 -0.81 -5.79 12.51
C ASP A 9 0.02 -4.73 13.24
N ARG A 10 0.31 -4.94 14.52
CA ARG A 10 1.17 -4.04 15.33
C ARG A 10 2.64 -4.10 14.93
N MET A 11 3.11 -5.24 14.44
CA MET A 11 4.50 -5.45 14.03
C MET A 11 4.78 -5.01 12.59
N ARG A 12 3.78 -4.49 11.86
CA ARG A 12 4.02 -4.01 10.50
C ARG A 12 4.91 -2.76 10.54
N PRO A 13 6.03 -2.74 9.80
CA PRO A 13 6.84 -1.54 9.66
C PRO A 13 6.08 -0.40 8.97
N ASP A 14 6.40 0.82 9.35
CA ASP A 14 5.82 2.04 8.78
C ASP A 14 6.60 2.59 7.58
N ASP A 15 7.86 2.17 7.41
CA ASP A 15 8.75 2.59 6.31
C ASP A 15 9.53 1.44 5.66
N LEU A 16 10.25 1.75 4.57
CA LEU A 16 11.08 0.78 3.86
C LEU A 16 12.33 0.36 4.64
N ALA A 17 12.80 1.15 5.61
CA ALA A 17 13.97 0.82 6.42
C ALA A 17 13.66 -0.34 7.39
N GLY A 18 12.42 -0.39 7.91
CA GLY A 18 11.91 -1.49 8.72
C GLY A 18 11.40 -2.69 7.92
N PHE A 19 11.33 -2.61 6.58
CA PHE A 19 10.84 -3.72 5.76
C PHE A 19 11.90 -4.84 5.62
N VAL A 20 11.60 -6.00 6.21
CA VAL A 20 12.52 -7.14 6.22
C VAL A 20 12.32 -8.01 4.98
N GLY A 21 13.42 -8.33 4.30
CA GLY A 21 13.43 -9.17 3.10
C GLY A 21 13.25 -8.37 1.81
N GLN A 22 13.12 -9.08 0.68
CA GLN A 22 12.93 -8.48 -0.66
C GLN A 22 13.94 -7.38 -1.04
N LYS A 23 15.20 -7.47 -0.57
CA LYS A 23 16.23 -6.45 -0.83
C LYS A 23 16.45 -6.16 -2.31
N HIS A 24 16.22 -7.13 -3.19
CA HIS A 24 16.30 -6.96 -4.64
C HIS A 24 15.17 -6.08 -5.22
N LEU A 25 14.04 -5.93 -4.53
CA LEU A 25 12.95 -5.05 -4.92
C LEU A 25 13.05 -3.68 -4.23
N VAL A 26 13.18 -3.68 -2.91
CA VAL A 26 13.05 -2.47 -2.07
C VAL A 26 14.39 -1.95 -1.54
N GLY A 27 15.52 -2.61 -1.84
CA GLY A 27 16.83 -2.11 -1.44
C GLY A 27 17.14 -0.75 -2.06
N LYS A 28 17.97 0.05 -1.38
CA LYS A 28 18.44 1.35 -1.90
C LYS A 28 18.98 1.20 -3.33
N GLY A 29 18.53 2.08 -4.22
CA GLY A 29 18.93 2.05 -5.63
C GLY A 29 18.09 1.14 -6.53
N ASN A 30 17.25 0.26 -6.00
CA ASN A 30 16.33 -0.52 -6.84
C ASN A 30 15.17 0.33 -7.35
N ILE A 31 14.52 -0.15 -8.42
CA ILE A 31 13.48 0.59 -9.14
C ILE A 31 12.32 0.96 -8.23
N LEU A 32 11.82 0.02 -7.42
CA LEU A 32 10.67 0.26 -6.56
C LEU A 32 11.01 1.26 -5.44
N HIS A 33 12.21 1.15 -4.84
CA HIS A 33 12.67 2.14 -3.86
C HIS A 33 12.75 3.54 -4.46
N ARG A 34 13.26 3.70 -5.70
CA ARG A 34 13.33 5.01 -6.37
C ARG A 34 11.95 5.57 -6.68
N ILE A 35 11.05 4.75 -7.21
CA ILE A 35 9.66 5.13 -7.52
C ILE A 35 8.97 5.66 -6.26
N ILE A 36 9.09 4.94 -5.14
CA ILE A 36 8.47 5.29 -3.85
C ILE A 36 9.07 6.60 -3.30
N GLU A 37 10.40 6.73 -3.25
CA GLU A 37 11.05 7.94 -2.72
C GLU A 37 10.81 9.18 -3.59
N SER A 38 10.64 9.00 -4.90
CA SER A 38 10.34 10.10 -5.83
C SER A 38 8.86 10.48 -5.90
N ASP A 39 7.98 9.76 -5.19
CA ASP A 39 6.51 9.91 -5.24
C ASP A 39 5.95 9.81 -6.68
N ARG A 40 6.49 8.90 -7.49
CA ARG A 40 6.09 8.69 -8.91
C ARG A 40 5.47 7.30 -9.13
N LEU A 41 4.48 6.96 -8.31
CA LEU A 41 3.82 5.67 -8.38
C LEU A 41 3.10 5.45 -9.72
N HIS A 42 3.18 4.21 -10.20
CA HIS A 42 2.42 3.72 -11.34
C HIS A 42 1.51 2.58 -10.86
N SER A 43 0.47 2.26 -11.63
CA SER A 43 -0.37 1.09 -11.37
C SER A 43 0.49 -0.18 -11.28
N MET A 44 0.34 -0.92 -10.19
CA MET A 44 1.15 -2.11 -9.91
C MET A 44 0.34 -3.20 -9.22
N ILE A 45 0.72 -4.45 -9.47
CA ILE A 45 0.17 -5.63 -8.80
C ILE A 45 1.28 -6.25 -7.96
N LEU A 46 1.07 -6.33 -6.63
CA LEU A 46 1.98 -7.03 -5.73
C LEU A 46 1.58 -8.51 -5.66
N TRP A 47 2.42 -9.41 -6.19
CA TRP A 47 2.16 -10.85 -6.23
C TRP A 47 3.20 -11.63 -5.43
N GLY A 48 2.78 -12.74 -4.82
CA GLY A 48 3.65 -13.62 -4.03
C GLY A 48 2.91 -14.45 -2.98
N PRO A 49 3.59 -15.40 -2.32
CA PRO A 49 2.99 -16.31 -1.33
C PRO A 49 2.44 -15.58 -0.09
N PRO A 50 1.53 -16.20 0.69
CA PRO A 50 1.04 -15.61 1.93
C PRO A 50 2.21 -15.26 2.87
N GLY A 51 2.12 -14.13 3.58
CA GLY A 51 3.19 -13.66 4.46
C GLY A 51 4.37 -12.94 3.76
N SER A 52 4.41 -12.86 2.42
CA SER A 52 5.52 -12.21 1.68
C SER A 52 5.61 -10.68 1.82
N GLY A 53 4.76 -10.06 2.65
CA GLY A 53 4.80 -8.62 2.92
C GLY A 53 4.01 -7.72 1.95
N LYS A 54 3.16 -8.26 1.07
CA LYS A 54 2.37 -7.46 0.08
C LYS A 54 1.55 -6.35 0.72
N THR A 55 0.72 -6.69 1.71
CA THR A 55 -0.15 -5.73 2.39
C THR A 55 0.67 -4.70 3.17
N THR A 56 1.75 -5.13 3.81
CA THR A 56 2.68 -4.24 4.51
C THR A 56 3.34 -3.26 3.55
N LEU A 57 3.83 -3.73 2.40
CA LEU A 57 4.47 -2.91 1.39
C LEU A 57 3.49 -1.89 0.78
N ALA A 58 2.26 -2.32 0.47
CA ALA A 58 1.21 -1.40 0.01
C ALA A 58 0.93 -0.27 1.02
N ARG A 59 0.93 -0.59 2.31
CA ARG A 59 0.74 0.39 3.39
C ARG A 59 1.94 1.33 3.54
N ILE A 60 3.17 0.83 3.44
CA ILE A 60 4.37 1.68 3.44
C ILE A 60 4.33 2.66 2.26
N ILE A 61 3.99 2.17 1.07
CA ILE A 61 3.83 3.00 -0.13
C ILE A 61 2.78 4.10 0.12
N ALA A 62 1.63 3.74 0.69
CA ALA A 62 0.58 4.67 1.04
C ALA A 62 1.05 5.76 2.03
N ASN A 63 1.83 5.38 3.05
CA ASN A 63 2.36 6.32 4.05
C ASN A 63 3.46 7.24 3.47
N ARG A 64 4.20 6.78 2.46
CA ARG A 64 5.33 7.52 1.90
C ARG A 64 4.94 8.46 0.76
N THR A 65 3.79 8.24 0.16
CA THR A 65 3.29 9.02 -0.98
C THR A 65 2.24 10.02 -0.54
N LYS A 66 2.09 11.11 -1.29
CA LYS A 66 1.06 12.12 -1.02
C LYS A 66 -0.32 11.73 -1.55
N SER A 67 -0.49 10.46 -1.93
CA SER A 67 -1.70 9.96 -2.56
C SER A 67 -2.74 9.50 -1.54
N LYS A 68 -4.02 9.68 -1.88
CA LYS A 68 -5.12 9.13 -1.08
C LYS A 68 -5.13 7.61 -1.21
N PHE A 69 -5.00 6.91 -0.08
CA PHE A 69 -5.01 5.45 -0.05
C PHE A 69 -6.36 4.91 0.42
N ILE A 70 -6.89 3.94 -0.33
CA ILE A 70 -8.13 3.25 -0.01
C ILE A 70 -7.85 1.75 -0.03
N SER A 71 -7.92 1.13 1.14
CA SER A 71 -7.80 -0.33 1.27
C SER A 71 -9.14 -1.00 1.04
N PHE A 72 -9.17 -1.99 0.16
CA PHE A 72 -10.37 -2.75 -0.20
C PHE A 72 -10.03 -4.25 -0.29
N SER A 73 -10.96 -5.12 0.10
CA SER A 73 -10.82 -6.57 -0.04
C SER A 73 -11.87 -7.10 -1.00
N ALA A 74 -11.43 -7.76 -2.09
CA ALA A 74 -12.31 -8.39 -3.06
C ALA A 74 -13.20 -9.51 -2.47
N VAL A 75 -12.84 -10.03 -1.29
CA VAL A 75 -13.62 -11.07 -0.59
C VAL A 75 -14.79 -10.46 0.20
N ASN A 76 -14.59 -9.27 0.78
CA ASN A 76 -15.54 -8.70 1.74
C ASN A 76 -16.37 -7.55 1.16
N SER A 77 -16.10 -7.13 -0.07
CA SER A 77 -16.62 -5.87 -0.59
C SER A 77 -17.24 -6.05 -1.97
N GLY A 78 -18.48 -5.59 -2.10
CA GLY A 78 -19.28 -5.74 -3.32
C GLY A 78 -18.95 -4.70 -4.39
N ILE A 79 -19.32 -5.00 -5.64
CA ILE A 79 -19.03 -4.14 -6.80
C ILE A 79 -19.62 -2.72 -6.70
N LYS A 80 -20.69 -2.54 -5.91
CA LYS A 80 -21.30 -1.23 -5.66
C LYS A 80 -20.34 -0.27 -4.95
N GLN A 81 -19.63 -0.75 -3.93
CA GLN A 81 -18.66 0.06 -3.17
C GLN A 81 -17.47 0.47 -4.05
N ILE A 82 -16.98 -0.44 -4.91
CA ILE A 82 -15.90 -0.13 -5.86
C ILE A 82 -16.31 1.02 -6.79
N LYS A 83 -17.52 0.95 -7.35
CA LYS A 83 -18.03 2.01 -8.25
C LYS A 83 -18.15 3.36 -7.55
N GLU A 84 -18.50 3.37 -6.27
CA GLU A 84 -18.57 4.60 -5.47
C GLU A 84 -17.18 5.19 -5.22
N ILE A 85 -16.21 4.36 -4.82
CA ILE A 85 -14.81 4.75 -4.67
C ILE A 85 -14.24 5.33 -5.97
N MET A 86 -14.54 4.69 -7.11
CA MET A 86 -14.11 5.19 -8.43
C MET A 86 -14.69 6.56 -8.76
N LYS A 87 -15.96 6.83 -8.40
CA LYS A 87 -16.57 8.16 -8.59
C LYS A 87 -15.91 9.22 -7.73
N ILE A 88 -15.61 8.91 -6.47
CA ILE A 88 -14.91 9.82 -5.57
C ILE A 88 -13.50 10.12 -6.11
N ALA A 89 -12.77 9.10 -6.54
CA ALA A 89 -11.43 9.28 -7.11
C ALA A 89 -11.42 10.12 -8.40
N ASP A 90 -12.41 9.94 -9.29
CA ASP A 90 -12.56 10.76 -10.50
C ASP A 90 -12.91 12.22 -10.17
N HIS A 91 -13.74 12.43 -9.14
CA HIS A 91 -14.04 13.77 -8.63
C HIS A 91 -12.79 14.44 -8.07
N ASP A 92 -12.08 13.80 -7.13
CA ASP A 92 -10.86 14.31 -6.50
C ASP A 92 -9.82 14.69 -7.58
N ARG A 93 -9.61 13.83 -8.59
CA ARG A 93 -8.70 14.09 -9.70
C ARG A 93 -9.04 15.35 -10.52
N ARG A 94 -10.32 15.69 -10.67
CA ARG A 94 -10.75 16.89 -11.40
C ARG A 94 -10.54 18.17 -10.62
N ILE A 95 -10.58 18.10 -9.28
CA ILE A 95 -10.50 19.27 -8.40
C ILE A 95 -9.05 19.58 -8.00
N GLY A 96 -8.15 18.59 -8.05
CA GLY A 96 -6.71 18.74 -7.77
C GLY A 96 -6.35 18.38 -6.33
#